data_AF-A0A7I0JQL8-F1
#
_entry.id   AF-A0A7I0JQL8-F1
#
_cell.length_a   1.000
_cell.length_b   1.000
_cell.length_c   1.000
_cell.angle_alpha   90.00
_cell.angle_beta   90.00
_cell.angle_gamma   90.00
#
_symmetry.space_group_name_H-M   'P 1'
#
loop_
_entity.id
_entity.type
_entity.pdbx_description
1 polymer ?
#
loop_
_entity_poly.entity_id
_entity_poly.type
_entity_poly.pdbx_seq_one_letter_code
_entity_poly.pdbx_strand_id
1 'polypeptide(L)'
;ELDRDAARGLIRPAEAAEARAEIARRILRLGNADITGKTSGRAASVTARLVATVAVLAVPLVSWGFYSQIGSPDLPSQPLSERLAKNPADSSVDELVARAEAHLAANPSDGRGWDVLAPVYLRMQRFADAAAAYRNAIR
;
A
#
# COMPACT_ATOMS: atom_id res chain seq x y z
N GLU A 1 10.03 46.66 21.39
CA GLU A 1 11.13 47.60 21.05
C GLU A 1 10.62 49.03 21.02
N LEU A 2 9.52 49.28 20.32
CA LEU A 2 8.77 50.54 20.32
C LEU A 2 8.61 51.21 21.70
N ASP A 3 8.14 50.48 22.72
CA ASP A 3 7.95 51.03 24.08
C ASP A 3 9.28 51.39 24.76
N ARG A 4 10.36 50.65 24.45
CA ARG A 4 11.72 50.94 24.95
C ARG A 4 12.29 52.19 24.28
N ASP A 5 12.01 52.41 23.00
CA ASP A 5 12.44 53.61 22.26
C ASP A 5 11.69 54.86 22.72
N ALA A 6 10.40 54.73 23.01
CA ALA A 6 9.61 55.80 23.63
C ALA A 6 10.10 56.12 25.05
N ALA A 7 10.40 55.10 25.87
CA ALA A 7 10.93 55.27 27.23
C ALA A 7 12.33 55.92 27.24
N ARG A 8 13.12 55.73 26.19
CA ARG A 8 14.43 56.38 26.00
C ARG A 8 14.33 57.80 25.41
N GLY A 9 13.13 58.28 25.09
CA GLY A 9 12.90 59.60 24.50
C GLY A 9 13.36 59.73 23.04
N LEU A 10 13.67 58.62 22.37
CA LEU A 10 14.10 58.63 20.96
C LEU A 10 12.95 58.95 19.99
N ILE A 11 11.72 58.66 20.41
CA ILE A 11 10.50 58.91 19.64
C ILE A 11 9.46 59.55 20.55
N ARG A 12 8.63 60.42 19.99
CA ARG A 12 7.58 61.09 20.78
C ARG A 12 6.50 60.08 21.17
N PRO A 13 5.88 60.22 22.35
CA PRO A 13 4.85 59.28 22.81
C PRO A 13 3.64 59.20 21.86
N ALA A 14 3.31 60.30 21.16
CA ALA A 14 2.26 60.34 20.15
C ALA A 14 2.61 59.49 18.90
N GLU A 15 3.85 59.55 18.44
CA GLU A 15 4.34 58.77 17.29
C GLU A 15 4.39 57.26 17.62
N ALA A 16 4.78 56.92 18.85
CA ALA A 16 4.74 55.54 19.33
C ALA A 16 3.31 54.98 19.37
N ALA A 17 2.33 55.78 19.80
CA ALA A 17 0.92 55.38 19.80
C ALA A 17 0.38 55.14 18.38
N GLU A 18 0.74 55.99 17.43
CA GLU A 18 0.36 55.86 16.02
C GLU A 18 0.98 54.62 15.37
N ALA A 19 2.28 54.39 15.57
CA ALA A 19 2.97 53.20 15.07
C ALA A 19 2.36 51.91 15.64
N ARG A 20 1.96 51.90 16.91
CA ARG A 20 1.25 50.77 17.53
C ARG A 20 -0.10 50.52 16.87
N ALA A 21 -0.86 51.56 16.55
CA ALA A 21 -2.14 51.44 15.88
C ALA A 21 -2.01 50.87 14.45
N GLU A 22 -0.98 51.26 13.71
CA GLU A 22 -0.74 50.73 12.36
C GLU A 22 -0.28 49.26 12.39
N ILE A 23 0.56 48.88 13.36
CA ILE A 23 0.94 47.48 13.57
C ILE A 23 -0.30 46.64 13.90
N ALA A 24 -1.18 47.11 14.78
CA ALA A 24 -2.43 46.42 15.10
C ALA A 24 -3.33 46.24 13.87
N ARG A 25 -3.48 47.29 13.03
CA ARG A 25 -4.20 47.18 11.74
C ARG A 25 -3.57 46.16 10.81
N ARG A 26 -2.24 46.11 10.72
CA ARG A 26 -1.52 45.16 9.86
C ARG A 26 -1.69 43.72 10.34
N ILE A 27 -1.65 43.48 11.65
CA ILE A 27 -1.93 42.17 12.26
C ILE A 27 -3.37 41.74 11.97
N LEU A 28 -4.35 42.64 12.13
CA LEU A 28 -5.75 42.34 11.80
C LEU A 28 -5.94 42.02 10.31
N ARG A 29 -5.24 42.73 9.42
CA ARG A 29 -5.27 42.47 7.98
C ARG A 29 -4.67 41.09 7.63
N LEU A 30 -3.59 40.69 8.29
CA LEU A 30 -2.96 39.38 8.12
C LEU A 30 -3.85 38.25 8.69
N GLY A 31 -4.46 38.46 9.87
CA GLY A 31 -5.40 37.50 10.45
C GLY A 31 -6.66 37.30 9.59
N ASN A 32 -7.14 38.36 8.94
CA ASN A 32 -8.24 38.24 7.98
C ASN A 32 -7.80 37.55 6.66
N ALA A 33 -6.55 37.74 6.22
CA ALA A 33 -6.03 37.09 5.02
C ALA A 33 -6.00 35.56 5.16
N ASP A 34 -5.64 35.02 6.33
CA ASP A 34 -5.68 33.58 6.62
C ASP A 34 -7.12 33.02 6.67
N ILE A 35 -8.09 33.81 7.11
CA ILE A 35 -9.52 33.41 7.09
C ILE A 35 -10.09 33.44 5.67
N THR A 36 -9.64 34.39 4.83
CA THR A 36 -10.00 34.46 3.40
C THR A 36 -9.18 33.53 2.50
N GLY A 37 -8.10 32.95 3.04
CA GLY A 37 -7.23 31.96 2.40
C GLY A 37 -7.82 30.56 2.32
N LYS A 38 -9.08 30.36 2.73
CA LYS A 38 -9.87 29.23 2.22
C LYS A 38 -10.14 29.48 0.75
N THR A 39 -9.34 28.82 -0.09
CA THR A 39 -9.58 28.52 -1.50
C THR A 39 -10.98 28.96 -1.91
N SER A 40 -11.06 30.10 -2.59
CA SER A 40 -12.24 30.45 -3.39
C SER A 40 -12.29 29.49 -4.58
N GLY A 41 -12.44 28.20 -4.29
CA GLY A 41 -12.88 27.21 -5.23
C GLY A 41 -14.34 27.52 -5.41
N ARG A 42 -14.67 28.26 -6.46
CA ARG A 42 -16.04 28.50 -6.90
C ARG A 42 -16.81 27.20 -6.73
N ALA A 43 -17.89 27.23 -5.93
CA ALA A 43 -18.64 26.01 -5.60
C ALA A 43 -18.89 25.24 -6.90
N ALA A 44 -18.29 24.04 -7.01
CA ALA A 44 -18.42 23.23 -8.21
C ALA A 44 -19.91 23.06 -8.50
N SER A 45 -20.31 23.35 -9.74
CA SER A 45 -21.71 23.24 -10.14
C SER A 45 -22.21 21.82 -9.87
N VAL A 46 -23.52 21.66 -9.65
CA VAL A 46 -24.14 20.34 -9.43
C VAL A 46 -23.75 19.39 -10.57
N THR A 47 -23.67 19.89 -11.80
CA THR A 47 -23.19 19.15 -12.97
C THR A 47 -21.74 18.69 -12.83
N ALA A 48 -20.82 19.56 -12.37
CA ALA A 48 -19.42 19.18 -12.17
C ALA A 48 -19.26 18.11 -11.08
N ARG A 49 -20.06 18.19 -10.00
CA ARG A 49 -20.10 17.16 -8.96
C ARG A 49 -20.64 15.84 -9.50
N LEU A 50 -21.72 15.88 -10.29
CA LEU A 50 -22.31 14.68 -10.90
C LEU A 50 -21.30 13.98 -11.84
N VAL A 51 -20.63 14.74 -12.71
CA VAL A 51 -19.61 14.21 -13.62
C VAL A 51 -18.44 13.60 -12.84
N ALA A 52 -17.96 14.26 -11.78
CA ALA A 52 -16.90 13.72 -10.94
C ALA A 52 -17.33 12.41 -10.27
N THR A 53 -18.55 12.34 -9.72
CA THR A 53 -19.09 11.11 -9.13
C THR A 53 -19.21 9.99 -10.15
N VAL A 54 -19.73 10.28 -11.35
CA VAL A 54 -19.83 9.29 -12.44
C VAL A 54 -18.44 8.82 -12.85
N ALA A 55 -17.46 9.71 -13.01
CA ALA A 55 -16.10 9.33 -13.37
C ALA A 55 -15.45 8.42 -12.33
N VAL A 56 -15.63 8.71 -11.04
CA VAL A 56 -15.12 7.89 -9.94
C VAL A 56 -15.78 6.52 -9.89
N LEU A 57 -17.10 6.46 -10.13
CA LEU A 57 -17.85 5.20 -10.10
C LEU A 57 -17.71 4.39 -11.40
N ALA A 58 -17.39 5.04 -12.52
CA ALA A 58 -17.24 4.36 -13.80
C ALA A 58 -16.16 3.27 -13.74
N VAL A 59 -15.01 3.56 -13.14
CA VAL A 59 -13.90 2.61 -13.04
C VAL A 59 -14.32 1.32 -12.30
N PRO A 60 -14.78 1.34 -11.03
CA PRO A 60 -15.15 0.12 -10.32
C PRO A 60 -16.34 -0.61 -10.96
N LEU A 61 -17.33 0.09 -11.50
CA LEU A 61 -18.50 -0.54 -12.14
C LEU A 61 -18.13 -1.23 -13.45
N VAL A 62 -17.31 -0.59 -14.28
CA VAL A 62 -16.79 -1.18 -15.51
C VAL A 62 -15.90 -2.37 -15.19
N SER A 63 -14.97 -2.24 -14.24
CA SER A 63 -14.14 -3.35 -13.78
C SER A 63 -14.95 -4.53 -13.27
N TRP A 64 -15.99 -4.27 -12.46
CA TRP A 64 -16.91 -5.30 -11.98
C TRP A 64 -17.60 -6.01 -13.15
N GLY A 65 -18.19 -5.25 -14.09
CA GLY A 65 -18.87 -5.81 -15.25
C GLY A 65 -17.95 -6.68 -16.12
N PHE A 66 -16.74 -6.21 -16.40
CA PHE A 66 -15.74 -7.00 -17.13
C PHE A 66 -15.33 -8.26 -16.37
N TYR A 67 -15.09 -8.17 -15.05
CA TYR A 67 -14.72 -9.32 -14.25
C TYR A 67 -15.86 -10.36 -14.17
N SER A 68 -17.11 -9.93 -14.13
CA SER A 68 -18.26 -10.85 -14.18
C SER A 68 -18.42 -11.56 -15.53
N GLN A 69 -18.02 -10.94 -16.65
CA GLN A 69 -18.11 -11.57 -17.98
C GLN A 69 -16.91 -12.46 -18.32
N ILE A 70 -15.69 -12.00 -17.99
CA ILE A 70 -14.43 -12.65 -18.42
C ILE A 70 -13.81 -13.47 -17.28
N GLY A 71 -14.04 -13.05 -16.04
CA GLY A 71 -13.49 -13.70 -14.86
C GLY A 71 -14.32 -14.90 -14.41
N SER A 72 -14.09 -15.30 -13.17
CA SER A 72 -14.78 -16.42 -12.56
C SER A 72 -15.10 -16.08 -11.11
N PRO A 73 -16.08 -15.20 -10.88
CA PRO A 73 -16.45 -14.75 -9.54
C PRO A 73 -16.88 -15.89 -8.62
N ASP A 74 -17.41 -16.96 -9.20
CA ASP A 74 -17.92 -18.13 -8.47
C ASP A 74 -16.88 -19.25 -8.29
N LEU A 75 -15.60 -18.99 -8.60
CA LEU A 75 -14.56 -20.01 -8.40
C LEU A 75 -14.41 -20.34 -6.90
N PRO A 76 -14.68 -21.60 -6.49
CA PRO A 76 -14.49 -21.99 -5.11
C PRO A 76 -13.01 -22.05 -4.74
N SER A 77 -12.70 -21.83 -3.47
CA SER A 77 -11.36 -22.05 -2.94
C SER A 77 -10.95 -23.51 -3.11
N GLN A 78 -9.79 -23.78 -3.71
CA GLN A 78 -9.25 -25.14 -3.86
C GLN A 78 -8.19 -25.45 -2.78
N PRO A 79 -8.48 -26.28 -1.77
CA PRO A 79 -7.50 -26.68 -0.76
C PRO A 79 -6.33 -27.46 -1.39
N LEU A 80 -5.20 -27.50 -0.70
CA LEU A 80 -3.99 -28.17 -1.21
C LEU A 80 -4.24 -29.66 -1.48
N SER A 81 -5.03 -30.35 -0.65
CA SER A 81 -5.39 -31.75 -0.82
C SER A 81 -6.10 -32.04 -2.16
N GLU A 82 -7.05 -31.19 -2.56
CA GLU A 82 -7.76 -31.33 -3.84
C GLU A 82 -6.86 -31.04 -5.04
N ARG A 83 -5.92 -30.09 -4.89
CA ARG A 83 -4.91 -29.81 -5.91
C ARG A 83 -3.95 -30.99 -6.10
N LEU A 84 -3.50 -31.57 -4.99
CA LEU A 84 -2.64 -32.75 -4.97
C LEU A 84 -3.36 -34.04 -5.44
N ALA A 85 -4.68 -34.03 -5.60
CA ALA A 85 -5.44 -35.15 -6.17
C ALA A 85 -5.55 -35.08 -7.71
N LYS A 86 -5.25 -33.92 -8.33
CA LYS A 86 -5.26 -33.77 -9.79
C LYS A 86 -4.12 -34.50 -10.46
N ASN A 87 -4.28 -34.76 -11.76
CA ASN A 87 -3.26 -35.40 -12.59
C ASN A 87 -1.92 -34.65 -12.46
N PRO A 88 -0.81 -35.34 -12.10
CA PRO A 88 0.50 -34.71 -11.98
C PRO A 88 0.97 -33.95 -13.22
N ALA A 89 0.48 -34.33 -14.41
CA ALA A 89 0.81 -33.65 -15.67
C ALA A 89 0.31 -32.19 -15.74
N ASP A 90 -0.74 -31.86 -15.00
CA ASP A 90 -1.35 -30.52 -14.97
C ASP A 90 -0.96 -29.74 -13.70
N SER A 91 -0.09 -30.31 -12.86
CA SER A 91 0.30 -29.71 -11.59
C SER A 91 1.39 -28.65 -11.78
N SER A 92 1.29 -27.57 -11.01
CA SER A 92 2.39 -26.59 -10.92
C SER A 92 3.63 -27.19 -10.25
N VAL A 93 4.80 -26.58 -10.46
CA VAL A 93 6.06 -27.03 -9.81
C VAL A 93 5.91 -27.06 -8.29
N ASP A 94 5.23 -26.06 -7.71
CA ASP A 94 4.99 -26.01 -6.25
C ASP A 94 4.13 -27.17 -5.75
N GLU A 95 3.11 -27.58 -6.52
CA GLU A 95 2.27 -28.74 -6.19
C GLU A 95 3.06 -30.05 -6.30
N LEU A 96 3.94 -30.19 -7.29
CA LEU A 96 4.81 -31.37 -7.41
C LEU A 96 5.81 -31.45 -6.25
N VAL A 97 6.39 -30.32 -5.84
CA VAL A 97 7.25 -30.23 -4.65
C VAL A 97 6.48 -30.62 -3.40
N ALA A 98 5.27 -30.10 -3.19
CA ALA A 98 4.44 -30.45 -2.04
C ALA A 98 4.07 -31.95 -2.01
N ARG A 99 3.82 -32.56 -3.18
CA ARG A 99 3.58 -34.01 -3.28
C ARG A 99 4.84 -34.82 -2.90
N ALA A 100 6.01 -34.39 -3.38
CA ALA A 100 7.28 -35.01 -3.03
C ALA A 100 7.61 -34.87 -1.53
N GLU A 101 7.39 -33.69 -0.96
CA GLU A 101 7.52 -33.44 0.48
C GLU A 101 6.60 -34.36 1.30
N ALA A 102 5.33 -34.52 0.89
CA ALA A 102 4.40 -35.43 1.55
C ALA A 102 4.87 -36.90 1.46
N HIS A 103 5.42 -37.31 0.32
CA HIS A 103 5.99 -38.65 0.14
C HIS A 103 7.20 -38.89 1.06
N LEU A 104 8.11 -37.92 1.14
CA LEU A 104 9.31 -37.98 1.97
C LEU A 104 8.98 -37.86 3.46
N ALA A 105 7.91 -37.15 3.84
CA ALA A 105 7.41 -37.15 5.21
C ALA A 105 6.90 -38.54 5.63
N ALA A 106 6.27 -39.28 4.71
CA ALA A 106 5.86 -40.66 4.94
C ALA A 106 7.03 -41.66 4.85
N ASN A 107 8.07 -41.36 4.05
CA ASN A 107 9.25 -42.22 3.86
C ASN A 107 10.55 -41.42 4.09
N PRO A 108 10.89 -41.07 5.35
CA PRO A 108 12.01 -40.18 5.63
C PRO A 108 13.39 -40.72 5.20
N SER A 109 13.51 -42.04 5.05
CA SER A 109 14.73 -42.74 4.63
C SER A 109 14.90 -42.85 3.12
N ASP A 110 14.01 -42.27 2.31
CA ASP A 110 14.17 -42.27 0.86
C ASP A 110 15.22 -41.25 0.42
N GLY A 111 16.49 -41.63 0.54
CA GLY A 111 17.64 -40.80 0.16
C GLY A 111 17.60 -40.39 -1.33
N ARG A 112 17.06 -41.23 -2.21
CA ARG A 112 16.91 -40.90 -3.64
C ARG A 112 15.87 -39.80 -3.84
N GLY A 113 14.76 -39.85 -3.12
CA GLY A 113 13.75 -38.79 -3.17
C GLY A 113 14.30 -37.44 -2.65
N TRP A 114 15.13 -37.47 -1.62
CA TRP A 114 15.83 -36.27 -1.14
C TRP A 114 16.84 -35.71 -2.15
N ASP A 115 17.59 -36.58 -2.85
CA ASP A 115 18.58 -36.17 -3.87
C ASP A 115 17.92 -35.47 -5.07
N VAL A 116 16.72 -35.90 -5.46
CA VAL A 116 15.93 -35.27 -6.52
C VAL A 116 15.37 -33.91 -6.08
N LEU A 117 14.96 -33.76 -4.83
CA LEU A 117 14.32 -32.54 -4.34
C LEU A 117 15.32 -31.41 -4.05
N ALA A 118 16.53 -31.74 -3.62
CA ALA A 118 17.57 -30.80 -3.27
C ALA A 118 17.93 -29.76 -4.37
N PRO A 119 18.18 -30.14 -5.65
CA PRO A 119 18.45 -29.16 -6.70
C PRO A 119 17.22 -28.31 -7.06
N VAL A 120 16.00 -28.83 -6.86
CA VAL A 120 14.77 -28.07 -7.07
C VAL A 120 14.68 -26.94 -6.04
N TYR A 121 14.95 -27.23 -4.77
CA TYR A 121 15.02 -26.21 -3.73
C TYR A 121 16.08 -25.13 -4.02
N LEU A 122 17.25 -25.49 -4.57
CA LEU A 122 18.25 -24.50 -4.98
C LEU A 122 17.72 -23.56 -6.06
N ARG A 123 17.03 -24.08 -7.09
CA ARG A 123 16.44 -23.27 -8.16
C ARG A 123 15.34 -22.35 -7.64
N MET A 124 14.61 -22.78 -6.61
CA MET A 124 13.60 -21.98 -5.90
C MET A 124 14.20 -21.04 -4.85
N GLN A 125 15.54 -20.96 -4.74
CA GLN A 125 16.25 -20.17 -3.74
C GLN A 125 15.92 -20.54 -2.27
N ARG A 126 15.41 -21.76 -2.03
CA ARG A 126 15.16 -22.35 -0.72
C ARG A 126 16.44 -23.02 -0.18
N PHE A 127 17.48 -22.21 0.10
CA PHE A 127 18.81 -22.72 0.41
C PHE A 127 18.88 -23.59 1.67
N ALA A 128 18.12 -23.24 2.72
CA ALA A 128 18.09 -24.01 3.97
C ALA A 128 17.50 -25.42 3.76
N ASP A 129 16.40 -25.50 3.00
CA ASP A 129 15.73 -26.76 2.68
C ASP A 129 16.59 -27.62 1.76
N ALA A 130 17.26 -27.01 0.77
CA ALA A 130 18.23 -27.70 -0.09
C ALA A 130 19.36 -28.35 0.73
N ALA A 131 19.94 -27.61 1.69
CA ALA A 131 20.99 -28.14 2.54
C ALA A 131 20.51 -29.31 3.43
N ALA A 132 19.27 -29.24 3.93
CA ALA A 132 18.66 -30.34 4.68
C ALA A 132 18.41 -31.56 3.78
N ALA A 133 17.88 -31.35 2.58
CA ALA A 133 17.64 -32.41 1.60
C ALA A 133 18.94 -33.12 1.21
N TYR A 134 20.01 -32.39 0.89
CA TYR A 134 21.31 -33.02 0.60
C TYR A 134 21.87 -33.84 1.77
N ARG A 135 21.67 -33.39 3.01
CA ARG A 135 22.08 -34.20 4.19
C ARG A 135 21.28 -35.49 4.31
N ASN A 136 19.97 -35.43 4.07
CA ASN A 136 19.10 -36.61 4.12
C ASN A 136 19.34 -37.55 2.94
N ALA A 137 19.80 -37.05 1.79
CA ALA A 137 20.12 -37.87 0.62
C ALA A 137 21.31 -38.82 0.84
N ILE A 138 22.23 -38.44 1.74
CA ILE A 138 23.47 -39.18 2.03
C ILE A 138 23.33 -40.09 3.27
N ARG A 139 22.24 -39.94 4.04
CA ARG A 139 21.94 -40.79 5.19
C ARG A 139 21.43 -42.16 4.74
#